data_AF-A0A9R1U540-F1
#
_entry.id   AF-A0A9R1U540-F1
#
_cell.length_a   1.000
_cell.length_b   1.000
_cell.length_c   1.000
_cell.angle_alpha   90.00
_cell.angle_beta   90.00
_cell.angle_gamma   90.00
#
_symmetry.space_group_name_H-M   'P 1'
#
loop_
_entity.id
_entity.type
_entity.pdbx_description
1 polymer ?
#
loop_
_entity_poly.entity_id
_entity_poly.type
_entity_poly.pdbx_seq_one_letter_code
_entity_poly.pdbx_strand_id
1 'polypeptide(L)'
;MFLLDGSLVDEGYFYTLEPQTTMIIQKPGERVLSDADLLYETLRRVNIDYLTAGDQATKFLSENLKRKVAVLHSLLNVDDSRTVCSKREEHPEWFMGLETNITTKESYMHRRCQDRIRGYLYKTIEQIKGSETWSTNRPARLNLHRVIEFFKLQLKEDHYLGYYFDRSRAKEESNNVFDKVDGDDYICYDHCPCRSMLLENEDSDNDKSDINIHGDDEIDAKKYSSSNVSPTKKARVSKKESCSYAVYPRGRSEQFALCDSKGEFRCEGIWSANGCSYGDTHRINPYRSREELILFSTWNLDHKIERSRALIPQLLKHCEEDTIPEKIVFELYDNLFTVKNLSLVHIVCHAKGAHK
;
A
#
# COMPACT_ATOMS: atom_id res chain seq x y z
N MET A 1 31.20 -11.54 -19.51
CA MET A 1 30.07 -10.61 -19.29
C MET A 1 28.87 -11.46 -18.89
N PHE A 2 27.88 -10.93 -18.18
CA PHE A 2 26.73 -11.72 -17.73
C PHE A 2 25.42 -11.08 -18.17
N LEU A 3 24.38 -11.89 -18.36
CA LEU A 3 23.00 -11.44 -18.46
C LEU A 3 22.42 -11.17 -17.06
N LEU A 4 21.25 -10.53 -17.00
CA LEU A 4 20.56 -10.19 -15.75
C LEU A 4 20.15 -11.43 -14.93
N ASP A 5 19.90 -12.55 -15.61
CA ASP A 5 19.62 -13.86 -15.01
C ASP A 5 20.89 -14.57 -14.46
N GLY A 6 22.08 -13.98 -14.65
CA GLY A 6 23.37 -14.52 -14.23
C GLY A 6 24.03 -15.44 -15.25
N SER A 7 23.45 -15.64 -16.44
CA SER A 7 24.04 -16.43 -17.51
C SER A 7 25.32 -15.78 -18.04
N LEU A 8 26.40 -16.57 -18.18
CA LEU A 8 27.66 -16.08 -18.74
C LEU A 8 27.50 -15.88 -20.25
N VAL A 9 27.79 -14.68 -20.71
CA VAL A 9 27.87 -14.35 -22.15
C VAL A 9 29.31 -14.55 -22.60
N ASP A 10 29.50 -15.61 -23.38
CA ASP A 10 30.70 -15.81 -24.20
C ASP A 10 30.54 -15.17 -25.59
N GLU A 11 31.60 -15.21 -26.38
CA GLU A 11 31.65 -14.53 -27.68
C GLU A 11 30.64 -15.12 -28.69
N GLY A 12 30.42 -16.44 -28.67
CA GLY A 12 29.46 -17.10 -29.56
C GLY A 12 28.01 -16.78 -29.18
N TYR A 13 27.71 -16.78 -27.89
CA TYR A 13 26.39 -16.47 -27.36
C TYR A 13 26.03 -14.99 -27.56
N PHE A 14 27.01 -14.09 -27.52
CA PHE A 14 26.80 -12.65 -27.75
C PHE A 14 26.13 -12.37 -29.10
N TYR A 15 26.49 -13.10 -30.16
CA TYR A 15 25.90 -12.93 -31.49
C TYR A 15 24.45 -13.44 -31.61
N THR A 16 23.98 -14.21 -30.62
CA THR A 16 22.59 -14.70 -30.57
C THR A 16 21.66 -13.79 -29.78
N LEU A 17 22.20 -12.75 -29.12
CA LEU A 17 21.42 -11.83 -28.31
C LEU A 17 20.69 -10.80 -29.18
N GLU A 18 19.44 -10.52 -28.81
CA GLU A 18 18.65 -9.48 -29.45
C GLU A 18 19.30 -8.09 -29.26
N PRO A 19 19.17 -7.16 -30.24
CA PRO A 19 19.61 -5.78 -30.07
C PRO A 19 19.00 -5.15 -28.81
N GLN A 20 19.78 -4.33 -28.10
CA GLN A 20 19.41 -3.68 -26.82
C GLN A 20 19.33 -4.61 -25.58
N THR A 21 19.92 -5.81 -25.65
CA THR A 21 20.05 -6.67 -24.47
C THR A 21 20.97 -6.04 -23.40
N THR A 22 20.46 -5.88 -22.18
CA THR A 22 21.23 -5.34 -21.03
C THR A 22 22.20 -6.38 -20.50
N MET A 23 23.47 -5.99 -20.33
CA MET A 23 24.53 -6.87 -19.84
C MET A 23 25.21 -6.31 -18.59
N ILE A 24 25.57 -7.19 -17.66
CA ILE A 24 26.34 -6.88 -16.46
C ILE A 24 27.83 -7.09 -16.76
N ILE A 25 28.61 -6.01 -16.62
CA ILE A 25 30.08 -6.04 -16.71
C ILE A 25 30.64 -6.13 -15.30
N GLN A 26 31.44 -7.17 -15.05
CA GLN A 26 31.98 -7.48 -13.73
C GLN A 26 33.51 -7.43 -13.74
N LYS A 27 34.11 -6.93 -12.65
CA LYS A 27 35.55 -7.07 -12.41
C LYS A 27 35.88 -8.42 -11.78
N PRO A 28 37.06 -9.01 -12.07
CA PRO A 28 37.47 -10.29 -11.49
C PRO A 28 37.44 -10.24 -9.95
N GLY A 29 36.66 -11.13 -9.33
CA GLY A 29 36.55 -11.26 -7.87
C GLY A 29 35.29 -10.63 -7.24
N GLU A 30 34.50 -9.85 -7.98
CA GLU A 30 33.18 -9.41 -7.52
C GLU A 30 32.15 -10.56 -7.64
N ARG A 31 31.01 -10.48 -6.94
CA ARG A 31 29.89 -11.42 -7.13
C ARG A 31 28.81 -10.77 -7.99
N VAL A 32 28.32 -11.48 -9.01
CA VAL A 32 27.16 -11.04 -9.79
C VAL A 32 25.93 -11.22 -8.90
N LEU A 33 25.20 -10.13 -8.65
CA LEU A 33 23.88 -10.20 -8.02
C LEU A 33 22.86 -10.44 -9.13
N SER A 34 22.32 -11.66 -9.20
CA SER A 34 21.19 -11.96 -10.07
C SER A 34 19.91 -11.29 -9.59
N ASP A 35 18.87 -11.22 -10.43
CA ASP A 35 17.55 -10.78 -10.00
C ASP A 35 17.01 -11.61 -8.82
N ALA A 36 17.34 -12.91 -8.78
CA ALA A 36 17.04 -13.79 -7.65
C ALA A 36 17.81 -13.40 -6.38
N ASP A 37 19.05 -12.90 -6.49
CA ASP A 37 19.83 -12.39 -5.37
C ASP A 37 19.27 -11.07 -4.82
N LEU A 38 18.80 -10.20 -5.70
CA LEU A 38 18.23 -8.91 -5.34
C LEU A 38 16.83 -9.06 -4.73
N LEU A 39 16.04 -9.99 -5.27
CA LEU A 39 14.77 -10.42 -4.70
C LEU A 39 14.96 -11.14 -3.35
N TYR A 40 15.99 -11.99 -3.24
CA TYR A 40 16.36 -12.64 -1.99
C TYR A 40 16.75 -11.61 -0.91
N GLU A 41 17.61 -10.64 -1.25
CA GLU A 41 18.05 -9.59 -0.33
C GLU A 41 16.87 -8.68 0.07
N THR A 42 15.91 -8.49 -0.82
CA THR A 42 14.66 -7.78 -0.57
C THR A 42 13.74 -8.55 0.37
N LEU A 43 13.44 -9.82 0.08
CA LEU A 43 12.59 -10.68 0.92
C LEU A 43 13.17 -10.80 2.33
N ARG A 44 14.50 -10.86 2.43
CA ARG A 44 15.22 -10.83 3.70
C ARG A 44 15.00 -9.52 4.46
N ARG A 45 15.03 -8.37 3.78
CA ARG A 45 14.85 -7.04 4.41
C ARG A 45 13.42 -6.77 4.86
N VAL A 46 12.42 -7.28 4.14
CA VAL A 46 11.00 -7.09 4.47
C VAL A 46 10.54 -8.04 5.58
N ASN A 47 11.16 -9.23 5.69
CA ASN A 47 10.88 -10.18 6.77
C ASN A 47 11.74 -10.00 8.02
N ILE A 48 12.54 -8.92 8.12
CA ILE A 48 13.42 -8.68 9.28
C ILE A 48 12.66 -8.65 10.61
N ASP A 49 11.41 -8.18 10.60
CA ASP A 49 10.58 -8.11 11.82
C ASP A 49 10.13 -9.50 12.33
N TYR A 50 10.20 -10.53 11.49
CA TYR A 50 9.90 -11.93 11.85
C TYR A 50 11.14 -12.78 12.12
N LEU A 51 12.35 -12.26 11.88
CA LEU A 51 13.61 -13.05 11.86
C LEU A 51 14.45 -12.91 13.13
N THR A 52 13.86 -12.46 14.24
CA THR A 52 14.51 -12.34 15.55
C THR A 52 14.64 -13.69 16.26
N ALA A 53 15.20 -14.70 15.59
CA ALA A 53 15.49 -16.00 16.19
C ALA A 53 16.77 -16.62 15.60
N GLY A 54 17.93 -16.23 16.13
CA GLY A 54 19.20 -16.97 16.05
C GLY A 54 19.94 -16.95 14.69
N ASP A 55 21.23 -16.64 14.75
CA ASP A 55 22.14 -16.62 13.58
C ASP A 55 22.22 -17.97 12.83
N GLN A 56 21.95 -19.08 13.51
CA GLN A 56 21.95 -20.42 12.91
C GLN A 56 20.67 -20.71 12.11
N ALA A 57 19.49 -20.25 12.54
CA ALA A 57 18.26 -20.36 11.76
C ALA A 57 18.31 -19.43 10.55
N THR A 58 18.94 -18.26 10.69
CA THR A 58 19.18 -17.29 9.60
C THR A 58 20.06 -17.87 8.50
N LYS A 59 21.14 -18.59 8.84
CA LYS A 59 21.98 -19.30 7.86
C LYS A 59 21.22 -20.45 7.16
N PHE A 60 20.49 -21.27 7.91
CA PHE A 60 19.73 -22.39 7.35
C PHE A 60 18.59 -21.94 6.42
N LEU A 61 17.89 -20.86 6.78
CA LEU A 61 16.84 -20.26 5.96
C LEU A 61 17.41 -19.51 4.75
N SER A 62 18.60 -18.90 4.85
CA SER A 62 19.23 -18.17 3.75
C SER A 62 19.56 -19.03 2.53
N GLU A 63 20.17 -20.20 2.75
CA GLU A 63 20.55 -21.11 1.67
C GLU A 63 19.33 -21.79 1.04
N ASN A 64 18.32 -22.13 1.85
CA ASN A 64 17.07 -22.72 1.38
C ASN A 64 16.21 -21.71 0.63
N LEU A 65 16.11 -20.47 1.10
CA LEU A 65 15.29 -19.43 0.47
C LEU A 65 15.88 -19.00 -0.87
N LYS A 66 17.20 -18.77 -0.97
CA LYS A 66 17.85 -18.40 -2.24
C LYS A 66 17.64 -19.47 -3.31
N ARG A 67 17.83 -20.75 -2.96
CA ARG A 67 17.53 -21.88 -3.87
C ARG A 67 16.06 -21.94 -4.22
N LYS A 68 15.15 -21.76 -3.25
CA LYS A 68 13.70 -21.75 -3.49
C LYS A 68 13.28 -20.61 -4.40
N VAL A 69 13.87 -19.42 -4.30
CA VAL A 69 13.59 -18.25 -5.14
C VAL A 69 14.11 -18.47 -6.58
N ALA A 70 15.33 -19.00 -6.73
CA ALA A 70 15.88 -19.34 -8.04
C ALA A 70 15.12 -20.48 -8.72
N VAL A 71 14.72 -21.49 -7.94
CA VAL A 71 13.87 -22.61 -8.40
C VAL A 71 12.44 -22.13 -8.68
N LEU A 72 11.89 -21.18 -7.91
CA LEU A 72 10.61 -20.55 -8.24
C LEU A 72 10.68 -19.88 -9.60
N HIS A 73 11.71 -19.06 -9.81
CA HIS A 73 11.91 -18.32 -11.05
C HIS A 73 12.06 -19.27 -12.26
N SER A 74 12.72 -20.42 -12.09
CA SER A 74 12.91 -21.41 -13.15
C SER A 74 11.78 -22.43 -13.32
N LEU A 75 10.98 -22.68 -12.27
CA LEU A 75 9.80 -23.58 -12.31
C LEU A 75 8.51 -22.86 -12.69
N LEU A 76 8.52 -21.53 -12.87
CA LEU A 76 7.46 -20.81 -13.55
C LEU A 76 7.43 -21.20 -15.04
N ASN A 77 7.14 -22.48 -15.32
CA ASN A 77 6.31 -22.84 -16.46
C ASN A 77 5.00 -22.10 -16.23
N VAL A 78 4.82 -21.03 -17.00
CA VAL A 78 3.70 -20.09 -16.91
C VAL A 78 2.43 -20.81 -17.36
N ASP A 79 1.88 -21.68 -16.51
CA ASP A 79 0.54 -22.20 -16.68
C ASP A 79 -0.46 -21.09 -16.34
N ASP A 80 -0.76 -20.28 -17.35
CA ASP A 80 -1.71 -19.18 -17.28
C ASP A 80 -3.18 -19.63 -17.24
N SER A 81 -3.45 -20.93 -17.34
CA SER A 81 -4.82 -21.45 -17.49
C SER A 81 -5.75 -21.05 -16.34
N ARG A 82 -5.21 -20.90 -15.13
CA ARG A 82 -5.97 -20.56 -13.91
C ARG A 82 -5.81 -19.12 -13.45
N THR A 83 -5.14 -18.29 -14.23
CA THR A 83 -5.09 -16.84 -14.01
C THR A 83 -6.51 -16.29 -13.97
N VAL A 84 -7.37 -16.69 -14.90
CA VAL A 84 -8.77 -16.21 -15.01
C VAL A 84 -9.68 -16.66 -13.86
N CYS A 85 -9.33 -17.71 -13.13
CA CYS A 85 -10.09 -18.15 -11.97
C CYS A 85 -10.12 -17.07 -10.88
N SER A 86 -11.27 -16.88 -10.25
CA SER A 86 -11.48 -15.87 -9.21
C SER A 86 -11.67 -16.53 -7.84
N LYS A 87 -12.45 -17.61 -7.78
CA LYS A 87 -12.89 -18.19 -6.50
C LYS A 87 -11.88 -19.19 -5.93
N ARG A 88 -11.93 -19.37 -4.61
CA ARG A 88 -11.11 -20.35 -3.88
C ARG A 88 -11.31 -21.77 -4.37
N GLU A 89 -12.55 -22.14 -4.71
CA GLU A 89 -12.89 -23.48 -5.20
C GLU A 89 -12.28 -23.76 -6.58
N GLU A 90 -12.03 -22.72 -7.38
CA GLU A 90 -11.50 -22.82 -8.74
C GLU A 90 -9.96 -22.87 -8.77
N HIS A 91 -9.30 -22.29 -7.77
CA HIS A 91 -7.82 -22.24 -7.70
C HIS A 91 -7.29 -22.35 -6.26
N PRO A 92 -7.55 -23.47 -5.54
CA PRO A 92 -7.30 -23.61 -4.11
C PRO A 92 -5.84 -23.39 -3.69
N GLU A 93 -4.86 -23.74 -4.53
CA GLU A 93 -3.43 -23.53 -4.27
C GLU A 93 -3.07 -22.05 -4.13
N TRP A 94 -3.76 -21.16 -4.86
CA TRP A 94 -3.51 -19.72 -4.80
C TRP A 94 -3.82 -19.18 -3.41
N PHE A 95 -4.83 -19.75 -2.77
CA PHE A 95 -5.29 -19.38 -1.44
C PHE A 95 -4.61 -20.17 -0.31
N MET A 96 -3.61 -21.01 -0.63
CA MET A 96 -2.94 -21.84 0.37
C MET A 96 -2.18 -20.97 1.39
N GLY A 97 -2.54 -21.13 2.67
CA GLY A 97 -1.98 -20.35 3.78
C GLY A 97 -2.67 -19.00 4.03
N LEU A 98 -3.71 -18.66 3.26
CA LEU A 98 -4.58 -17.52 3.53
C LEU A 98 -5.74 -17.93 4.46
N GLU A 99 -6.27 -16.98 5.22
CA GLU A 99 -7.46 -17.16 6.06
C GLU A 99 -8.65 -17.71 5.25
N THR A 100 -9.48 -18.54 5.87
CA THR A 100 -10.58 -19.26 5.20
C THR A 100 -11.73 -18.36 4.75
N ASN A 101 -11.88 -17.19 5.36
CA ASN A 101 -12.84 -16.14 5.00
C ASN A 101 -12.52 -15.45 3.66
N ILE A 102 -11.30 -15.63 3.12
CA ILE A 102 -10.90 -15.07 1.83
C ILE A 102 -11.42 -15.99 0.72
N THR A 103 -12.45 -15.55 -0.01
CA THR A 103 -13.15 -16.38 -0.99
C THR A 103 -12.77 -16.09 -2.45
N THR A 104 -12.30 -14.88 -2.76
CA THR A 104 -11.90 -14.49 -4.12
C THR A 104 -10.53 -13.81 -4.17
N LYS A 105 -9.83 -13.94 -5.30
CA LYS A 105 -8.53 -13.29 -5.52
C LYS A 105 -8.67 -11.77 -5.52
N GLU A 106 -9.73 -11.25 -6.14
CA GLU A 106 -10.05 -9.83 -6.26
C GLU A 106 -10.27 -9.19 -4.88
N SER A 107 -11.07 -9.82 -4.01
CA SER A 107 -11.29 -9.33 -2.64
C SER A 107 -9.99 -9.27 -1.84
N TYR A 108 -9.15 -10.29 -1.96
CA TYR A 108 -7.85 -10.33 -1.29
C TYR A 108 -6.91 -9.22 -1.79
N MET A 109 -6.80 -9.07 -3.11
CA MET A 109 -5.95 -8.06 -3.72
C MET A 109 -6.44 -6.64 -3.41
N HIS A 110 -7.76 -6.42 -3.43
CA HIS A 110 -8.40 -5.20 -2.99
C HIS A 110 -7.99 -4.87 -1.55
N ARG A 111 -8.13 -5.84 -0.63
CA ARG A 111 -7.76 -5.65 0.78
C ARG A 111 -6.28 -5.32 0.95
N ARG A 112 -5.39 -6.02 0.23
CA ARG A 112 -3.95 -5.74 0.24
C ARG A 112 -3.60 -4.31 -0.20
N CYS A 113 -4.30 -3.77 -1.19
CA CYS A 113 -4.13 -2.37 -1.56
C CYS A 113 -4.57 -1.45 -0.42
N GLN A 114 -5.75 -1.68 0.15
CA GLN A 114 -6.25 -0.89 1.27
C GLN A 114 -5.27 -0.86 2.44
N ASP A 115 -4.64 -1.99 2.76
CA ASP A 115 -3.66 -2.07 3.86
C ASP A 115 -2.41 -1.23 3.59
N ARG A 116 -1.96 -1.11 2.33
CA ARG A 116 -0.88 -0.19 1.95
C ARG A 116 -1.27 1.26 2.14
N ILE A 117 -2.46 1.63 1.68
CA ILE A 117 -2.99 3.00 1.80
C ILE A 117 -3.22 3.38 3.27
N ARG A 118 -3.76 2.46 4.09
CA ARG A 118 -3.85 2.63 5.56
C ARG A 118 -2.47 2.85 6.18
N GLY A 119 -1.47 2.07 5.74
CA GLY A 119 -0.09 2.25 6.17
C GLY A 119 0.45 3.66 5.87
N TYR A 120 0.10 4.24 4.72
CA TYR A 120 0.46 5.63 4.39
C TYR A 120 -0.26 6.63 5.29
N LEU A 121 -1.55 6.43 5.55
CA LEU A 121 -2.32 7.27 6.47
C LEU A 121 -1.71 7.26 7.88
N TYR A 122 -1.42 6.08 8.43
CA TYR A 122 -0.86 5.97 9.77
C TYR A 122 0.52 6.62 9.88
N LYS A 123 1.40 6.39 8.89
CA LYS A 123 2.71 7.04 8.86
C LYS A 123 2.62 8.56 8.69
N THR A 124 1.65 9.05 7.92
CA THR A 124 1.33 10.49 7.82
C THR A 124 0.94 11.05 9.19
N ILE A 125 -0.02 10.41 9.87
CA ILE A 125 -0.51 10.84 11.18
C ILE A 125 0.62 10.82 12.22
N GLU A 126 1.44 9.77 12.23
CA GLU A 126 2.60 9.63 13.12
C GLU A 126 3.59 10.79 12.91
N GLN A 127 3.94 11.10 11.66
CA GLN A 127 4.85 12.21 11.35
C GLN A 127 4.27 13.58 11.73
N ILE A 128 2.97 13.78 11.53
CA ILE A 128 2.27 15.00 11.96
C ILE A 128 2.31 15.12 13.49
N LYS A 129 1.88 14.07 14.21
CA LYS A 129 1.82 14.04 15.68
C LYS A 129 3.21 14.18 16.32
N GLY A 130 4.26 13.72 15.65
CA GLY A 130 5.66 13.85 16.07
C GLY A 130 6.32 15.19 15.74
N SER A 131 5.62 16.11 15.05
CA SER A 131 6.18 17.42 14.66
C SER A 131 6.18 18.44 15.81
N GLU A 132 7.07 19.43 15.72
CA GLU A 132 7.10 20.58 16.63
C GLU A 132 5.81 21.41 16.53
N THR A 133 5.32 21.64 15.30
CA THR A 133 4.07 22.37 15.03
C THR A 133 2.89 21.76 15.80
N TRP A 134 2.78 20.43 15.87
CA TRP A 134 1.74 19.75 16.65
C TRP A 134 1.85 20.01 18.15
N SER A 135 3.07 20.03 18.67
CA SER A 135 3.32 20.13 20.12
C SER A 135 3.20 21.56 20.64
N THR A 136 3.64 22.55 19.86
CA THR A 136 3.84 23.93 20.30
C THR A 136 2.76 24.90 19.83
N ASN A 137 2.20 24.70 18.63
CA ASN A 137 1.28 25.64 18.01
C ASN A 137 -0.17 25.12 18.11
N ARG A 138 -0.92 25.63 19.10
CA ARG A 138 -2.31 25.21 19.37
C ARG A 138 -3.27 25.47 18.19
N PRO A 139 -3.29 26.67 17.56
CA PRO A 139 -4.08 26.89 16.35
C PRO A 139 -3.73 25.90 15.22
N ALA A 140 -2.45 25.71 14.94
CA ALA A 140 -2.02 24.80 13.88
C ALA A 140 -2.38 23.33 14.17
N ARG A 141 -2.27 22.90 15.44
CA ARG A 141 -2.72 21.57 15.86
C ARG A 141 -4.20 21.35 15.57
N LEU A 142 -5.07 22.34 15.82
CA LEU A 142 -6.50 22.22 15.51
C LEU A 142 -6.75 22.06 14.00
N ASN A 143 -6.01 22.80 13.18
CA ASN A 143 -6.06 22.65 11.72
C ASN A 143 -5.59 21.25 11.28
N LEU A 144 -4.50 20.74 11.85
CA LEU A 144 -3.98 19.40 11.59
C LEU A 144 -5.00 18.31 11.98
N HIS A 145 -5.71 18.46 13.11
CA HIS A 145 -6.79 17.55 13.48
C HIS A 145 -7.89 17.49 12.42
N ARG A 146 -8.35 18.66 11.94
CA ARG A 146 -9.39 18.75 10.88
C ARG A 146 -8.94 18.10 9.58
N VAL A 147 -7.69 18.30 9.18
CA VAL A 147 -7.11 17.68 7.98
C VAL A 147 -6.99 16.16 8.14
N ILE A 148 -6.53 15.66 9.29
CA ILE A 148 -6.45 14.22 9.57
C ILE A 148 -7.85 13.58 9.54
N GLU A 149 -8.85 14.24 10.13
CA GLU A 149 -10.23 13.76 10.09
C GLU A 149 -10.75 13.70 8.66
N PHE A 150 -10.51 14.74 7.87
CA PHE A 150 -10.85 14.75 6.45
C PHE A 150 -10.17 13.59 5.70
N PHE A 151 -8.86 13.37 5.87
CA PHE A 151 -8.17 12.25 5.22
C PHE A 151 -8.78 10.90 5.58
N LYS A 152 -9.16 10.69 6.85
CA LYS A 152 -9.85 9.47 7.30
C LYS A 152 -11.22 9.32 6.64
N LEU A 153 -12.01 10.38 6.59
CA LEU A 153 -13.35 10.36 5.99
C LEU A 153 -13.30 10.14 4.49
N GLN A 154 -12.43 10.88 3.79
CA GLN A 154 -12.24 10.74 2.35
C GLN A 154 -11.69 9.36 1.98
N LEU A 155 -10.73 8.81 2.73
CA LEU A 155 -10.26 7.43 2.49
C LEU A 155 -11.34 6.39 2.78
N LYS A 156 -12.22 6.61 3.76
CA LYS A 156 -13.37 5.72 3.99
C LYS A 156 -14.34 5.75 2.81
N GLU A 157 -14.66 6.95 2.32
CA GLU A 157 -15.49 7.17 1.13
C GLU A 157 -14.88 6.48 -0.11
N ASP A 158 -13.57 6.64 -0.31
CA ASP A 158 -12.84 6.01 -1.42
C ASP A 158 -12.52 4.51 -1.18
N HIS A 159 -13.05 3.90 -0.11
CA HIS A 159 -12.78 2.51 0.29
C HIS A 159 -11.27 2.18 0.33
N TYR A 160 -10.47 3.12 0.82
CA TYR A 160 -9.01 3.09 0.87
C TYR A 160 -8.36 2.73 -0.47
N LEU A 161 -9.01 3.13 -1.56
CA LEU A 161 -8.52 2.99 -2.94
C LEU A 161 -8.15 1.54 -3.30
N GLY A 162 -8.84 0.58 -2.67
CA GLY A 162 -8.56 -0.85 -2.83
C GLY A 162 -8.67 -1.31 -4.28
N TYR A 163 -9.49 -0.62 -5.07
CA TYR A 163 -9.70 -0.88 -6.49
C TYR A 163 -8.42 -0.82 -7.33
N TYR A 164 -7.35 -0.14 -6.90
CA TYR A 164 -6.09 -0.10 -7.65
C TYR A 164 -5.48 -1.48 -7.87
N PHE A 165 -5.69 -2.46 -6.98
CA PHE A 165 -5.18 -3.82 -7.17
C PHE A 165 -6.25 -4.81 -7.60
N ASP A 166 -7.48 -4.36 -7.83
CA ASP A 166 -8.61 -5.23 -8.15
C ASP A 166 -8.85 -5.28 -9.66
N ARG A 167 -8.38 -6.33 -10.34
CA ARG A 167 -8.51 -6.48 -11.80
C ARG A 167 -9.95 -6.41 -12.33
N SER A 168 -10.98 -6.61 -11.50
CA SER A 168 -12.38 -6.39 -11.92
C SER A 168 -12.68 -4.94 -12.28
N ARG A 169 -11.78 -4.01 -11.89
CA ARG A 169 -11.81 -2.58 -12.21
C ARG A 169 -10.83 -2.20 -13.32
N ALA A 170 -10.21 -3.17 -14.00
CA ALA A 170 -9.35 -2.89 -15.15
C ALA A 170 -10.15 -2.12 -16.21
N LYS A 171 -9.50 -1.15 -16.85
CA LYS A 171 -10.13 -0.42 -17.96
C LYS A 171 -10.36 -1.40 -19.10
N GLU A 172 -11.57 -1.45 -19.62
CA GLU A 172 -11.86 -2.22 -20.83
C GLU A 172 -10.97 -1.70 -21.96
N GLU A 173 -10.22 -2.59 -22.61
CA GLU A 173 -9.57 -2.26 -23.88
C GLU A 173 -10.69 -1.89 -24.86
N SER A 174 -10.57 -0.75 -25.52
CA SER A 174 -11.58 -0.15 -26.39
C SER A 174 -11.80 -0.95 -27.68
N ASN A 175 -12.26 -2.19 -27.57
CA ASN A 175 -12.62 -3.09 -28.66
C ASN A 175 -13.79 -3.99 -28.22
N ASN A 176 -14.92 -3.38 -27.90
CA ASN A 176 -16.27 -3.89 -28.20
C ASN A 176 -17.31 -2.85 -27.77
N VAL A 177 -17.77 -2.07 -28.74
CA VAL A 177 -19.01 -1.31 -28.61
C VAL A 177 -20.15 -2.31 -28.77
N PHE A 178 -20.65 -2.88 -27.66
CA PHE A 178 -21.99 -3.45 -27.63
C PHE A 178 -22.62 -3.30 -26.23
N ASP A 179 -23.78 -2.64 -26.25
CA ASP A 179 -24.83 -2.47 -25.24
C ASP A 179 -24.49 -1.81 -23.90
N LYS A 180 -24.60 -0.48 -23.93
CA LYS A 180 -25.07 0.29 -22.78
C LYS A 180 -26.48 -0.19 -22.41
N VAL A 181 -26.59 -0.88 -21.28
CA VAL A 181 -27.82 -0.85 -20.49
C VAL A 181 -27.63 0.26 -19.46
N ASP A 182 -28.18 1.42 -19.79
CA ASP A 182 -28.43 2.49 -18.84
C ASP A 182 -29.55 2.00 -17.90
N GLY A 183 -29.17 1.47 -16.74
CA GLY A 183 -30.12 1.04 -15.72
C GLY A 183 -29.70 -0.25 -15.05
N ASP A 184 -28.90 -0.13 -14.00
CA ASP A 184 -29.25 -0.70 -12.69
C ASP A 184 -28.20 -0.27 -11.67
N ASP A 185 -28.66 -0.02 -10.45
CA ASP A 185 -27.90 0.09 -9.21
C ASP A 185 -26.96 -1.12 -9.04
N TYR A 186 -25.84 -1.13 -9.76
CA TYR A 186 -24.79 -2.11 -9.52
C TYR A 186 -24.10 -1.68 -8.22
N ILE A 187 -24.68 -2.17 -7.13
CA ILE A 187 -24.23 -2.01 -5.76
C ILE A 187 -22.73 -2.21 -5.76
N CYS A 188 -22.03 -1.13 -5.46
CA CYS A 188 -20.60 -1.14 -5.36
C CYS A 188 -20.22 -2.09 -4.21
N TYR A 189 -19.43 -3.12 -4.51
CA TYR A 189 -18.70 -3.95 -3.54
C TYR A 189 -19.46 -5.07 -2.80
N ASP A 190 -20.01 -6.06 -3.50
CA ASP A 190 -20.36 -7.34 -2.85
C ASP A 190 -19.12 -8.12 -2.33
N HIS A 191 -17.92 -7.77 -2.81
CA HIS A 191 -16.67 -8.42 -2.44
C HIS A 191 -15.77 -7.63 -1.49
N CYS A 192 -16.09 -6.36 -1.14
CA CYS A 192 -15.25 -5.61 -0.19
C CYS A 192 -15.53 -6.06 1.26
N PRO A 193 -14.52 -6.55 2.01
CA PRO A 193 -14.69 -6.94 3.42
C PRO A 193 -15.12 -5.78 4.32
N CYS A 194 -14.99 -4.54 3.83
CA CYS A 194 -15.36 -3.32 4.54
C CYS A 194 -16.87 -3.22 4.87
N ARG A 195 -17.76 -3.96 4.17
CA ARG A 195 -19.19 -4.01 4.51
C ARG A 195 -19.47 -4.71 5.84
N SER A 196 -18.62 -5.67 6.26
CA SER A 196 -18.75 -6.36 7.55
C SER A 196 -18.23 -5.53 8.73
N MET A 197 -17.29 -4.60 8.48
CA MET A 197 -16.59 -3.83 9.53
C MET A 197 -17.26 -2.50 9.87
N LEU A 198 -18.26 -2.07 9.09
CA LEU A 198 -19.06 -0.87 9.41
C LEU A 198 -20.00 -1.11 10.61
N LEU A 199 -20.23 -2.36 11.01
CA LEU A 199 -21.13 -2.70 12.13
C LEU A 199 -20.40 -3.08 13.43
N GLU A 200 -19.08 -3.29 13.42
CA GLU A 200 -18.38 -3.87 14.59
C GLU A 200 -17.23 -3.04 15.16
N ASN A 201 -16.84 -1.92 14.55
CA ASN A 201 -15.74 -1.08 15.04
C ASN A 201 -16.14 0.38 15.35
N GLU A 202 -17.29 0.58 15.98
CA GLU A 202 -17.62 1.88 16.57
C GLU A 202 -17.01 2.10 17.98
N ASP A 203 -16.36 1.10 18.60
CA ASP A 203 -15.99 1.18 20.03
C ASP A 203 -14.50 1.00 20.40
N SER A 204 -13.54 1.01 19.46
CA SER A 204 -12.10 0.84 19.81
C SER A 204 -11.13 1.96 19.42
N ASP A 205 -11.59 3.05 18.79
CA ASP A 205 -10.75 4.25 18.58
C ASP A 205 -11.06 5.31 19.65
N ASN A 206 -10.87 4.94 20.92
CA ASN A 206 -10.93 5.88 22.03
C ASN A 206 -9.54 6.50 22.25
N ASP A 207 -9.10 7.35 21.31
CA ASP A 207 -7.98 8.27 21.53
C ASP A 207 -8.50 9.32 22.54
N LYS A 208 -8.38 9.03 23.84
CA LYS A 208 -8.62 10.00 24.90
C LYS A 208 -7.59 11.13 24.74
N SER A 209 -7.93 12.13 23.96
CA SER A 209 -7.26 13.42 24.03
C SER A 209 -7.69 14.09 25.34
N ASP A 210 -6.82 14.01 26.35
CA ASP A 210 -6.92 14.81 27.55
C ASP A 210 -6.89 16.29 27.17
N ILE A 211 -8.07 16.92 27.12
CA ILE A 211 -8.20 18.37 27.27
C ILE A 211 -8.57 18.59 28.74
N ASN A 212 -7.56 18.57 29.61
CA ASN A 212 -7.69 19.10 30.96
C ASN A 212 -7.35 20.58 30.93
N ILE A 213 -8.39 21.42 30.88
CA ILE A 213 -8.30 22.82 31.30
C ILE A 213 -8.73 22.82 32.77
N HIS A 214 -7.76 22.73 33.68
CA HIS A 214 -7.72 23.43 34.96
C HIS A 214 -6.47 22.99 35.73
N GLY A 215 -5.67 23.97 36.16
CA GLY A 215 -4.64 23.79 37.16
C GLY A 215 -5.27 23.61 38.54
N ASP A 216 -4.72 22.68 39.31
CA ASP A 216 -4.11 22.91 40.63
C ASP A 216 -3.72 21.56 41.24
N ASP A 217 -2.45 21.48 41.63
CA ASP A 217 -1.85 20.83 42.81
C ASP A 217 -2.33 19.46 43.35
N GLU A 218 -1.31 18.59 43.46
CA GLU A 218 -0.94 17.79 44.65
C GLU A 218 -1.63 16.44 45.04
N ILE A 219 -0.77 15.40 45.04
CA ILE A 219 -0.56 14.21 45.93
C ILE A 219 -1.54 13.01 46.06
N ASP A 220 -0.93 11.85 45.77
CA ASP A 220 -0.89 10.50 46.40
C ASP A 220 -2.12 9.60 46.73
N ALA A 221 -1.89 8.33 46.38
CA ALA A 221 -2.24 7.07 47.06
C ALA A 221 -3.69 6.49 47.17
N LYS A 222 -3.79 5.24 46.65
CA LYS A 222 -4.45 4.01 47.19
C LYS A 222 -5.96 3.73 47.01
N LYS A 223 -6.19 2.63 46.26
CA LYS A 223 -6.91 1.38 46.60
C LYS A 223 -8.40 1.40 47.07
N TYR A 224 -9.20 0.67 46.27
CA TYR A 224 -10.23 -0.34 46.63
C TYR A 224 -11.73 0.02 46.79
N SER A 225 -12.53 -0.95 46.34
CA SER A 225 -13.97 -1.27 46.59
C SER A 225 -15.12 -0.50 45.91
N SER A 226 -15.70 -1.21 44.95
CA SER A 226 -17.11 -1.53 44.69
C SER A 226 -18.26 -0.87 45.48
N SER A 227 -19.24 -0.45 44.66
CA SER A 227 -20.72 -0.57 44.77
C SER A 227 -21.59 0.53 45.42
N ASN A 228 -22.51 1.00 44.56
CA ASN A 228 -23.85 1.56 44.75
C ASN A 228 -24.01 3.04 45.17
N VAL A 229 -24.54 3.88 44.25
CA VAL A 229 -25.75 4.74 44.40
C VAL A 229 -26.10 5.45 43.06
N SER A 230 -27.35 5.27 42.64
CA SER A 230 -28.33 6.08 41.89
C SER A 230 -27.95 7.19 40.86
N PRO A 231 -28.79 7.39 39.80
CA PRO A 231 -28.42 8.11 38.58
C PRO A 231 -28.63 9.62 38.69
N THR A 232 -27.56 10.39 38.72
CA THR A 232 -27.60 11.83 38.46
C THR A 232 -27.49 12.07 36.95
N LYS A 233 -28.52 12.74 36.42
CA LYS A 233 -28.66 13.14 35.01
C LYS A 233 -27.42 13.90 34.55
N LYS A 234 -26.50 13.22 33.86
CA LYS A 234 -25.47 13.89 33.07
C LYS A 234 -26.09 14.33 31.76
N ALA A 235 -26.20 15.65 31.60
CA ALA A 235 -26.60 16.29 30.36
C ALA A 235 -25.72 15.78 29.22
N ARG A 236 -26.37 15.14 28.25
CA ARG A 236 -25.77 14.67 27.00
C ARG A 236 -25.52 15.89 26.14
N VAL A 237 -24.31 16.46 26.20
CA VAL A 237 -23.89 17.47 25.22
C VAL A 237 -23.37 16.73 24.00
N SER A 238 -24.28 16.54 23.06
CA SER A 238 -24.03 16.17 21.67
C SER A 238 -23.42 17.35 20.90
N LYS A 239 -22.21 17.17 20.36
CA LYS A 239 -21.86 17.48 18.98
C LYS A 239 -20.41 17.06 18.72
N LYS A 240 -20.26 15.97 17.97
CA LYS A 240 -19.05 15.69 17.19
C LYS A 240 -18.87 16.93 16.31
N GLU A 241 -17.82 17.72 16.53
CA GLU A 241 -17.50 18.81 15.59
C GLU A 241 -17.38 18.15 14.22
N SER A 242 -18.28 18.51 13.31
CA SER A 242 -18.28 18.00 11.95
C SER A 242 -16.97 18.42 11.30
N CYS A 243 -16.30 17.47 10.65
CA CYS A 243 -15.15 17.76 9.79
C CYS A 243 -15.46 18.99 8.91
N SER A 244 -14.54 19.95 8.86
CA SER A 244 -14.74 21.23 8.18
C SER A 244 -14.61 21.14 6.65
N TYR A 245 -14.16 20.01 6.12
CA TYR A 245 -13.96 19.77 4.71
C TYR A 245 -14.97 18.75 4.20
N ALA A 246 -15.53 18.97 3.01
CA ALA A 246 -16.49 18.05 2.43
C ALA A 246 -15.76 16.84 1.84
N VAL A 247 -16.33 15.64 1.97
CA VAL A 247 -15.86 14.49 1.20
C VAL A 247 -16.30 14.62 -0.26
N TYR A 248 -15.41 14.22 -1.17
CA TYR A 248 -15.66 14.21 -2.60
C TYR A 248 -15.75 12.76 -3.10
N PRO A 249 -16.95 12.25 -3.43
CA PRO A 249 -17.09 10.89 -3.93
C PRO A 249 -16.49 10.78 -5.34
N ARG A 250 -15.57 9.82 -5.53
CA ARG A 250 -14.95 9.58 -6.85
C ARG A 250 -15.91 8.86 -7.78
N GLY A 251 -16.02 9.34 -9.02
CA GLY A 251 -16.84 8.70 -10.04
C GLY A 251 -16.29 7.34 -10.48
N ARG A 252 -17.13 6.50 -11.10
CA ARG A 252 -16.73 5.16 -11.60
C ARG A 252 -15.53 5.22 -12.56
N SER A 253 -15.41 6.28 -13.37
CA SER A 253 -14.29 6.48 -14.29
C SER A 253 -12.94 6.74 -13.61
N GLU A 254 -12.96 7.20 -12.36
CA GLU A 254 -11.76 7.42 -11.54
C GLU A 254 -11.34 6.18 -10.76
N GLN A 255 -12.25 5.21 -10.59
CA GLN A 255 -12.03 3.97 -9.85
C GLN A 255 -11.58 2.84 -10.78
N PHE A 256 -10.29 2.82 -11.13
CA PHE A 256 -9.70 1.84 -12.05
C PHE A 256 -8.56 1.03 -11.43
N ALA A 257 -8.35 -0.18 -11.92
CA ALA A 257 -7.22 -1.02 -11.55
C ALA A 257 -5.93 -0.56 -12.22
N LEU A 258 -4.79 -0.75 -11.54
CA LEU A 258 -3.45 -0.54 -12.09
C LEU A 258 -2.98 -1.70 -12.98
N CYS A 259 -3.67 -2.83 -12.94
CA CYS A 259 -3.43 -3.98 -13.81
C CYS A 259 -4.39 -3.99 -15.01
N ASP A 260 -4.05 -4.82 -16.00
CA ASP A 260 -4.97 -5.16 -17.08
C ASP A 260 -6.11 -6.09 -16.62
N SER A 261 -7.00 -6.46 -17.55
CA SER A 261 -8.15 -7.34 -17.28
C SER A 261 -7.77 -8.74 -16.82
N LYS A 262 -6.53 -9.18 -17.07
CA LYS A 262 -5.99 -10.47 -16.60
C LYS A 262 -5.33 -10.36 -15.23
N GLY A 263 -5.07 -9.15 -14.75
CA GLY A 263 -4.39 -8.89 -13.50
C GLY A 263 -2.87 -8.70 -13.63
N GLU A 264 -2.36 -8.45 -14.83
CA GLU A 264 -0.94 -8.17 -15.04
C GLU A 264 -0.61 -6.71 -14.71
N PHE A 265 0.26 -6.51 -13.73
CA PHE A 265 0.80 -5.21 -13.32
C PHE A 265 2.13 -4.97 -14.01
N ARG A 266 2.37 -3.71 -14.39
CA ARG A 266 3.62 -3.26 -15.00
C ARG A 266 4.31 -2.26 -14.08
N CYS A 267 5.64 -2.32 -14.04
CA CYS A 267 6.43 -1.33 -13.32
C CYS A 267 6.37 0.02 -14.04
N GLU A 268 6.05 1.08 -13.30
CA GLU A 268 6.04 2.45 -13.81
C GLU A 268 7.44 3.09 -13.86
N GLY A 269 8.45 2.40 -13.34
CA GLY A 269 9.84 2.86 -13.33
C GLY A 269 10.19 3.80 -12.16
N ILE A 270 11.42 4.30 -12.17
CA ILE A 270 11.87 5.26 -11.14
C ILE A 270 11.06 6.55 -11.20
N TRP A 271 10.92 7.25 -10.08
CA TRP A 271 10.10 8.48 -9.96
C TRP A 271 10.44 9.57 -10.99
N SER A 272 11.68 9.61 -11.50
CA SER A 272 12.18 10.61 -12.46
C SER A 272 12.09 10.19 -13.93
N ALA A 273 11.63 8.96 -14.23
CA ALA A 273 11.57 8.42 -15.59
C ALA A 273 10.13 8.20 -16.05
N ASN A 274 9.92 8.27 -17.37
CA ASN A 274 8.64 7.95 -18.00
C ASN A 274 8.56 6.47 -18.35
N GLY A 275 8.57 5.61 -17.33
CA GLY A 275 8.49 4.15 -17.49
C GLY A 275 9.71 3.40 -16.94
N CYS A 276 9.57 2.08 -16.89
CA CYS A 276 10.62 1.21 -16.39
C CYS A 276 11.79 1.09 -17.37
N SER A 277 13.02 1.36 -16.91
CA SER A 277 14.25 1.18 -17.70
C SER A 277 14.50 -0.27 -18.13
N TYR A 278 13.82 -1.22 -17.49
CA TYR A 278 13.88 -2.64 -17.80
C TYR A 278 12.80 -3.07 -18.82
N GLY A 279 12.05 -2.11 -19.39
CA GLY A 279 10.99 -2.36 -20.36
C GLY A 279 9.90 -3.29 -19.81
N ASP A 280 9.47 -4.25 -20.63
CA ASP A 280 8.39 -5.20 -20.30
C ASP A 280 8.83 -6.38 -19.42
N THR A 281 10.07 -6.39 -18.93
CA THR A 281 10.57 -7.47 -18.06
C THR A 281 10.05 -7.33 -16.63
N HIS A 282 9.89 -6.10 -16.13
CA HIS A 282 9.26 -5.85 -14.84
C HIS A 282 7.74 -5.81 -14.98
N ARG A 283 7.17 -7.02 -15.03
CA ARG A 283 5.74 -7.30 -14.94
C ARG A 283 5.48 -8.41 -13.93
N ILE A 284 4.28 -8.44 -13.38
CA ILE A 284 3.87 -9.46 -12.42
C ILE A 284 2.36 -9.63 -12.46
N ASN A 285 1.88 -10.87 -12.37
CA ASN A 285 0.47 -11.17 -12.25
C ASN A 285 0.21 -11.92 -10.93
N PRO A 286 -0.07 -11.20 -9.82
CA PRO A 286 -0.35 -11.81 -8.53
C PRO A 286 -1.61 -12.68 -8.54
N TYR A 287 -2.44 -12.65 -9.60
CA TYR A 287 -3.58 -13.54 -9.76
C TYR A 287 -3.25 -14.88 -10.40
N ARG A 288 -2.09 -14.99 -11.06
CA ARG A 288 -1.65 -16.19 -11.78
C ARG A 288 -1.32 -17.33 -10.83
N SER A 289 -0.52 -17.08 -9.81
CA SER A 289 -0.04 -18.10 -8.87
C SER A 289 0.13 -17.54 -7.45
N ARG A 290 0.22 -18.45 -6.48
CA ARG A 290 0.54 -18.09 -5.09
C ARG A 290 1.94 -17.46 -4.98
N GLU A 291 2.85 -17.94 -5.79
CA GLU A 291 4.24 -17.49 -5.86
C GLU A 291 4.30 -16.03 -6.32
N GLU A 292 3.61 -15.69 -7.41
CA GLU A 292 3.53 -14.30 -7.88
C GLU A 292 2.77 -13.40 -6.90
N LEU A 293 1.76 -13.92 -6.22
CA LEU A 293 1.10 -13.20 -5.11
C LEU A 293 2.08 -12.82 -3.99
N ILE A 294 2.93 -13.77 -3.59
CA ILE A 294 3.97 -13.53 -2.56
C ILE A 294 5.00 -12.53 -3.09
N LEU A 295 5.48 -12.68 -4.32
CA LEU A 295 6.45 -11.77 -4.93
C LEU A 295 5.92 -10.35 -5.05
N PHE A 296 4.63 -10.18 -5.32
CA PHE A 296 3.98 -8.87 -5.38
C PHE A 296 4.04 -8.10 -4.05
N SER A 297 4.24 -8.79 -2.92
CA SER A 297 4.48 -8.12 -1.64
C SER A 297 5.74 -7.23 -1.64
N THR A 298 6.72 -7.57 -2.47
CA THR A 298 7.99 -6.83 -2.62
C THR A 298 7.88 -5.61 -3.52
N TRP A 299 6.85 -5.55 -4.38
CA TRP A 299 6.54 -4.38 -5.20
C TRP A 299 6.02 -3.25 -4.33
N ASN A 300 6.45 -2.02 -4.61
CA ASN A 300 6.10 -0.85 -3.81
C ASN A 300 5.15 0.06 -4.57
N LEU A 301 4.23 0.70 -3.86
CA LEU A 301 3.42 1.78 -4.41
C LEU A 301 4.04 3.09 -3.94
N ASP A 302 5.07 3.56 -4.65
CA ASP A 302 6.00 4.58 -4.17
C ASP A 302 5.56 6.00 -4.52
N HIS A 303 5.89 6.96 -3.65
CA HIS A 303 5.54 8.38 -3.85
C HIS A 303 6.57 9.06 -4.75
N LYS A 304 6.15 9.64 -5.89
CA LYS A 304 7.05 10.43 -6.75
C LYS A 304 7.56 11.67 -6.04
N ILE A 305 6.65 12.41 -5.39
CA ILE A 305 6.96 13.49 -4.46
C ILE A 305 6.96 12.90 -3.05
N GLU A 306 8.13 12.88 -2.42
CA GLU A 306 8.32 12.19 -1.14
C GLU A 306 7.38 12.70 -0.03
N ARG A 307 6.68 11.77 0.61
CA ARG A 307 5.79 12.06 1.75
C ARG A 307 6.51 12.85 2.85
N SER A 308 7.56 12.26 3.43
CA SER A 308 8.19 12.79 4.65
C SER A 308 9.07 14.00 4.42
N ARG A 309 9.66 14.14 3.22
CA ARG A 309 10.59 15.22 2.89
C ARG A 309 9.92 16.43 2.25
N ALA A 310 8.77 16.26 1.60
CA ALA A 310 8.09 17.35 0.90
C ALA A 310 6.64 17.55 1.37
N LEU A 311 5.79 16.52 1.27
CA LEU A 311 4.33 16.69 1.48
C LEU A 311 3.97 17.01 2.93
N ILE A 312 4.54 16.31 3.91
CA ILE A 312 4.26 16.58 5.33
C ILE A 312 4.80 17.95 5.76
N PRO A 313 6.05 18.35 5.44
CA PRO A 313 6.50 19.71 5.70
C PRO A 313 5.61 20.80 5.08
N GLN A 314 5.13 20.62 3.86
CA GLN A 314 4.19 21.54 3.22
C GLN A 314 2.86 21.64 3.98
N LEU A 315 2.29 20.49 4.40
CA LEU A 315 1.08 20.45 5.20
C LEU A 315 1.26 21.18 6.53
N LEU A 316 2.36 20.92 7.26
CA LEU A 316 2.65 21.58 8.54
C LEU A 316 2.69 23.10 8.37
N LYS A 317 3.40 23.58 7.34
CA LYS A 317 3.50 25.01 7.03
C LYS A 317 2.13 25.63 6.74
N HIS A 318 1.30 24.99 5.91
CA HIS A 318 -0.05 25.51 5.64
C HIS A 318 -0.94 25.51 6.87
N CYS A 319 -0.78 24.54 7.78
CA CYS A 319 -1.54 24.52 9.02
C CYS A 319 -1.18 25.63 10.02
N GLU A 320 -0.02 26.27 9.88
CA GLU A 320 0.37 27.44 10.67
C GLU A 320 -0.36 28.72 10.26
N GLU A 321 -0.99 28.74 9.09
CA GLU A 321 -1.85 29.83 8.63
C GLU A 321 -3.24 29.79 9.32
N ASP A 322 -3.90 30.94 9.44
CA ASP A 322 -5.20 31.07 10.13
C ASP A 322 -6.30 30.20 9.49
N THR A 323 -6.27 30.08 8.15
CA THR A 323 -7.24 29.30 7.38
C THR A 323 -6.55 28.58 6.24
N ILE A 324 -6.86 27.29 6.07
CA ILE A 324 -6.33 26.50 4.96
C ILE A 324 -7.39 26.41 3.87
N PRO A 325 -7.10 26.85 2.64
CA PRO A 325 -7.97 26.61 1.49
C PRO A 325 -8.21 25.12 1.28
N GLU A 326 -9.48 24.74 1.14
CA GLU A 326 -9.91 23.35 0.92
C GLU A 326 -9.20 22.70 -0.29
N LYS A 327 -8.94 23.48 -1.36
CA LYS A 327 -8.17 23.04 -2.53
C LYS A 327 -6.78 22.49 -2.17
N ILE A 328 -6.08 23.11 -1.21
CA ILE A 328 -4.74 22.67 -0.79
C ILE A 328 -4.84 21.35 -0.03
N VAL A 329 -5.86 21.20 0.81
CA VAL A 329 -6.11 19.96 1.56
C VAL A 329 -6.39 18.79 0.61
N PHE A 330 -7.22 19.00 -0.41
CA PHE A 330 -7.46 18.01 -1.46
C PHE A 330 -6.21 17.69 -2.28
N GLU A 331 -5.41 18.68 -2.63
CA GLU A 331 -4.18 18.46 -3.37
C GLU A 331 -3.16 17.63 -2.57
N LEU A 332 -3.03 17.89 -1.27
CA LEU A 332 -2.22 17.09 -0.37
C LEU A 332 -2.78 15.67 -0.22
N TYR A 333 -4.10 15.52 -0.12
CA TYR A 333 -4.74 14.21 -0.11
C TYR A 333 -4.38 13.40 -1.35
N ASP A 334 -4.56 13.98 -2.54
CA ASP A 334 -4.26 13.27 -3.79
C ASP A 334 -2.79 12.89 -3.88
N ASN A 335 -1.88 13.81 -3.50
CA ASN A 335 -0.45 13.53 -3.52
C ASN A 335 -0.03 12.49 -2.45
N LEU A 336 -0.77 12.34 -1.36
CA LEU A 336 -0.45 11.38 -0.31
C LEU A 336 -1.00 9.98 -0.58
N PHE A 337 -2.16 9.87 -1.24
CA PHE A 337 -2.90 8.60 -1.25
C PHE A 337 -3.26 8.09 -2.63
N THR A 338 -3.24 8.91 -3.68
CA THR A 338 -3.71 8.51 -5.00
C THR A 338 -2.58 8.35 -6.01
N VAL A 339 -2.90 7.71 -7.13
CA VAL A 339 -2.00 7.52 -8.27
C VAL A 339 -1.63 8.82 -8.99
N LYS A 340 -2.16 9.98 -8.55
CA LYS A 340 -1.62 11.29 -8.91
C LYS A 340 -0.12 11.39 -8.59
N ASN A 341 0.29 10.80 -7.46
CA ASN A 341 1.67 10.83 -7.00
C ASN A 341 2.21 9.44 -6.60
N LEU A 342 1.36 8.42 -6.53
CA LEU A 342 1.78 7.04 -6.31
C LEU A 342 2.06 6.32 -7.62
N SER A 343 3.18 5.59 -7.70
CA SER A 343 3.50 4.69 -8.82
C SER A 343 3.86 3.31 -8.33
N LEU A 344 3.35 2.30 -9.02
CA LEU A 344 3.67 0.90 -8.73
C LEU A 344 5.02 0.54 -9.34
N VAL A 345 5.99 0.21 -8.48
CA VAL A 345 7.38 -0.04 -8.88
C VAL A 345 7.87 -1.39 -8.36
N HIS A 346 8.59 -2.09 -9.21
CA HIS A 346 9.39 -3.24 -8.80
C HIS A 346 10.46 -2.77 -7.80
N ILE A 347 10.86 -3.63 -6.85
CA ILE A 347 11.78 -3.22 -5.79
C ILE A 347 13.12 -2.66 -6.33
N VAL A 348 13.56 -3.14 -7.48
CA VAL A 348 14.79 -2.68 -8.13
C VAL A 348 14.66 -1.24 -8.64
N CYS A 349 13.45 -0.84 -9.02
CA CYS A 349 13.11 0.51 -9.45
C CYS A 349 12.69 1.43 -8.29
N HIS A 350 12.62 0.91 -7.06
CA HIS A 350 12.34 1.72 -5.89
C HIS A 350 13.63 2.40 -5.41
N ALA A 351 13.88 3.59 -5.94
CA ALA A 351 15.06 4.39 -5.61
C ALA A 351 14.90 5.06 -4.23
N LYS A 352 15.42 4.44 -3.17
CA LYS A 352 15.34 4.97 -1.77
C LYS A 352 16.19 6.22 -1.49
N GLY A 353 16.73 6.87 -2.52
CA GLY A 353 17.50 8.11 -2.39
C GLY A 353 16.60 9.33 -2.22
N ALA A 354 17.17 10.53 -2.02
CA ALA A 354 16.36 11.76 -2.09
C ALA A 354 15.88 11.98 -3.52
N HIS A 355 14.58 12.25 -3.66
CA HIS A 355 14.00 12.66 -4.93
C HIS A 355 14.37 14.14 -5.10
N LYS A 356 15.05 14.48 -6.19
CA LYS A 356 15.59 15.82 -6.44
C LYS A 356 14.57 16.73 -7.12
#